data_AF-A0A7W6QAN7-F1
#
_entry.id   AF-A0A7W6QAN7-F1
#
_cell.length_a   1.000
_cell.length_b   1.000
_cell.length_c   1.000
_cell.angle_alpha   90.00
_cell.angle_beta   90.00
_cell.angle_gamma   90.00
#
_symmetry.space_group_name_H-M   'P 1'
#
loop_
_entity.id
_entity.type
_entity.pdbx_description
1 polymer ?
#
loop_
_entity_poly.entity_id
_entity_poly.type
_entity_poly.pdbx_seq_one_letter_code
_entity_poly.pdbx_strand_id
1 'polypeptide(L)'
;MASIFDAHDDGSYDGLAPADCDPEREHREHAAYWSRVHYVEDELTLAAEPREAACNTRAASFALDAIRRYAFDRAGPRLLPCHRDELLVLLMRAKDNIGWSLIWRNVPSDDRAVDAAIEAAAAMIALWGEVEPWKDRPADLLADVRDRARWLQNELHNASLELSIRERQRARTISAVERIKAHALGGNHAA
;
A
#
# COMPACT_ATOMS: atom_id res chain seq x y z
N MET A 1 -9.58 -48.95 24.81
CA MET A 1 -8.68 -47.80 24.96
C MET A 1 -7.29 -48.23 24.51
N ALA A 2 -6.99 -48.04 23.23
CA ALA A 2 -5.65 -48.25 22.68
C ALA A 2 -5.00 -46.86 22.50
N SER A 3 -3.79 -46.71 23.01
CA SER A 3 -2.98 -45.50 22.97
C SER A 3 -2.52 -45.22 21.54
N ILE A 4 -2.78 -44.01 21.02
CA ILE A 4 -2.36 -43.54 19.69
C ILE A 4 -0.97 -42.86 19.78
N PHE A 5 -0.09 -43.41 20.62
CA PHE A 5 1.30 -42.94 20.74
C PHE A 5 2.29 -44.05 20.37
N ASP A 6 2.08 -44.67 19.21
CA ASP A 6 3.17 -45.29 18.45
C ASP A 6 3.55 -44.30 17.34
N ALA A 7 4.26 -43.25 17.74
CA ALA A 7 5.07 -42.48 16.82
C ALA A 7 6.38 -43.24 16.65
N HIS A 8 6.58 -43.82 15.48
CA HIS A 8 7.91 -44.20 15.02
C HIS A 8 8.76 -42.92 14.94
N ASP A 9 9.60 -42.74 15.95
CA ASP A 9 10.75 -41.85 15.95
C ASP A 9 11.86 -42.57 15.16
N ASP A 10 11.91 -42.33 13.86
CA ASP A 10 12.88 -42.90 12.93
C ASP A 10 14.02 -41.91 12.64
N GLY A 11 14.57 -41.29 13.67
CA GLY A 11 15.97 -40.89 13.67
C GLY A 11 16.35 -39.75 12.71
N SER A 12 16.72 -38.63 13.36
CA SER A 12 17.78 -37.74 12.92
C SER A 12 17.38 -36.59 12.01
N TYR A 13 16.44 -35.75 12.48
CA TYR A 13 16.65 -34.31 12.32
C TYR A 13 17.69 -33.89 13.37
N ASP A 14 18.94 -33.73 12.95
CA ASP A 14 20.10 -33.37 13.78
C ASP A 14 20.12 -31.90 14.22
N GLY A 15 19.09 -31.14 13.85
CA GLY A 15 18.99 -29.69 14.10
C GLY A 15 19.90 -28.86 13.18
N LEU A 16 20.60 -29.48 12.23
CA LEU A 16 21.38 -28.79 11.22
C LEU A 16 20.49 -28.47 10.03
N ALA A 17 20.73 -27.31 9.44
CA ALA A 17 20.08 -26.95 8.19
C ALA A 17 20.46 -27.98 7.10
N PRO A 18 19.56 -28.31 6.15
CA PRO A 18 19.87 -29.23 5.06
C PRO A 18 21.20 -28.87 4.38
N ALA A 19 21.93 -29.87 3.87
CA ALA A 19 23.28 -29.68 3.29
C ALA A 19 23.34 -28.63 2.15
N ASP A 20 22.19 -28.27 1.57
CA ASP A 20 22.02 -27.32 0.48
C ASP A 20 21.50 -25.94 0.95
N CYS A 21 21.29 -25.77 2.25
CA CYS A 21 20.88 -24.52 2.87
C CYS A 21 22.05 -23.54 2.84
N ASP A 22 21.88 -22.42 2.15
CA ASP A 22 22.72 -21.24 2.27
C ASP A 22 22.04 -20.29 3.27
N PRO A 23 22.51 -20.22 4.54
CA PRO A 23 21.87 -19.42 5.57
C PRO A 23 21.89 -17.93 5.26
N GLU A 24 22.89 -17.45 4.51
CA GLU A 24 22.97 -16.05 4.09
C GLU A 24 21.95 -15.73 3.00
N ARG A 25 21.66 -16.69 2.13
CA ARG A 25 20.57 -16.58 1.16
C ARG A 25 19.21 -16.58 1.86
N GLU A 26 18.96 -17.52 2.76
CA GLU A 26 17.70 -17.56 3.52
C GLU A 26 17.49 -16.29 4.35
N HIS A 27 18.55 -15.80 5.00
CA HIS A 27 18.50 -14.53 5.73
C HIS A 27 18.17 -13.34 4.82
N ARG A 28 18.75 -13.27 3.61
CA ARG A 28 18.45 -12.23 2.62
C ARG A 28 17.02 -12.33 2.09
N GLU A 29 16.54 -13.53 1.79
CA GLU A 29 15.17 -13.77 1.32
C GLU A 29 14.16 -13.39 2.41
N HIS A 30 14.44 -13.75 3.66
CA HIS A 30 13.63 -13.36 4.83
C HIS A 30 13.64 -11.86 5.07
N ALA A 31 14.81 -11.20 5.02
CA ALA A 31 14.92 -9.75 5.16
C ALA A 31 14.20 -9.01 4.02
N ALA A 32 14.33 -9.50 2.78
CA ALA A 32 13.62 -8.95 1.63
C ALA A 32 12.10 -9.11 1.77
N TYR A 33 11.63 -10.25 2.27
CA TYR A 33 10.22 -10.48 2.58
C TYR A 33 9.68 -9.44 3.56
N TRP A 34 10.29 -9.33 4.74
CA TRP A 34 9.84 -8.39 5.78
C TRP A 34 9.92 -6.94 5.32
N SER A 35 10.96 -6.57 4.59
CA SER A 35 11.07 -5.22 4.02
C SER A 35 9.91 -4.89 3.08
N ARG A 36 9.47 -5.84 2.24
CA ARG A 36 8.34 -5.64 1.32
C ARG A 36 7.01 -5.55 2.06
N VAL A 37 6.78 -6.45 3.02
CA VAL A 37 5.54 -6.50 3.80
C VAL A 37 5.39 -5.24 4.63
N HIS A 38 6.38 -4.92 5.47
CA HIS A 38 6.34 -3.74 6.32
C HIS A 38 6.21 -2.44 5.53
N TYR A 39 6.86 -2.34 4.37
CA TYR A 39 6.70 -1.18 3.51
C TYR A 39 5.23 -0.96 3.10
N VAL A 40 4.53 -2.03 2.69
CA VAL A 40 3.11 -1.91 2.29
C VAL A 40 2.22 -1.67 3.51
N GLU A 41 2.51 -2.31 4.65
CA GLU A 41 1.79 -2.09 5.91
C GLU A 41 1.87 -0.64 6.38
N ASP A 42 3.07 -0.06 6.38
CA ASP A 42 3.31 1.32 6.79
C ASP A 42 2.56 2.30 5.87
N GLU A 43 2.66 2.13 4.56
CA GLU A 43 1.99 3.01 3.59
C GLU A 43 0.45 2.88 3.65
N LEU A 44 -0.09 1.67 3.82
CA LEU A 44 -1.54 1.50 3.99
C LEU A 44 -2.03 2.02 5.35
N THR A 45 -1.22 1.90 6.40
CA THR A 45 -1.53 2.48 7.71
C THR A 45 -1.60 4.00 7.60
N LEU A 46 -0.58 4.63 7.01
CA LEU A 46 -0.58 6.06 6.74
C LEU A 46 -1.77 6.50 5.88
N ALA A 47 -2.13 5.72 4.85
CA ALA A 47 -3.29 5.98 4.03
C ALA A 47 -4.62 5.92 4.80
N ALA A 48 -4.71 5.10 5.84
CA ALA A 48 -5.90 4.92 6.66
C ALA A 48 -6.01 5.95 7.81
N GLU A 49 -4.93 6.61 8.21
CA GLU A 49 -4.95 7.57 9.32
C GLU A 49 -5.70 8.87 8.97
N PRO A 50 -6.34 9.55 9.95
CA PRO A 50 -6.98 10.86 9.74
C PRO A 50 -5.95 12.01 9.74
N ARG A 51 -4.88 11.89 8.94
CA ARG A 51 -3.86 12.94 8.74
C ARG A 51 -4.21 13.88 7.58
N GLU A 52 -3.24 14.71 7.17
CA GLU A 52 -3.31 15.57 6.00
C GLU A 52 -3.61 14.77 4.72
N ALA A 53 -4.65 15.18 4.00
CA ALA A 53 -5.15 14.49 2.82
C ALA A 53 -4.05 14.24 1.77
N ALA A 54 -3.14 15.19 1.55
CA ALA A 54 -2.04 15.03 0.59
C ALA A 54 -1.09 13.87 0.96
N CYS A 55 -0.81 13.71 2.26
CA CYS A 55 0.06 12.65 2.78
C CYS A 55 -0.60 11.28 2.62
N ASN A 56 -1.85 11.14 3.05
CA ASN A 56 -2.61 9.89 2.95
C ASN A 56 -2.77 9.45 1.50
N THR A 57 -3.09 10.39 0.61
CA THR A 57 -3.25 10.12 -0.82
C THR A 57 -1.94 9.61 -1.44
N ARG A 58 -0.81 10.22 -1.07
CA ARG A 58 0.51 9.80 -1.52
C ARG A 58 0.84 8.39 -1.03
N ALA A 59 0.60 8.13 0.26
CA ALA A 59 0.86 6.84 0.86
C ALA A 59 0.04 5.74 0.18
N ALA A 60 -1.25 5.98 -0.06
CA ALA A 60 -2.11 5.07 -0.82
C ALA A 60 -1.56 4.78 -2.23
N SER A 61 -1.09 5.81 -2.95
CA SER A 61 -0.48 5.64 -4.28
C SER A 61 0.76 4.74 -4.24
N PHE A 62 1.62 4.92 -3.24
CA PHE A 62 2.82 4.10 -3.06
C PHE A 62 2.52 2.67 -2.63
N ALA A 63 1.58 2.46 -1.71
CA ALA A 63 1.11 1.15 -1.33
C ALA A 63 0.61 0.37 -2.56
N LEU A 64 -0.24 0.99 -3.39
CA LEU A 64 -0.79 0.34 -4.59
C LEU A 64 0.28 -0.01 -5.62
N ASP A 65 1.27 0.86 -5.82
CA ASP A 65 2.39 0.57 -6.72
C ASP A 65 3.23 -0.61 -6.21
N ALA A 66 3.50 -0.65 -4.89
CA ALA A 66 4.22 -1.76 -4.27
C ALA A 66 3.45 -3.07 -4.36
N ILE A 67 2.15 -3.08 -4.02
CA ILE A 67 1.27 -4.24 -4.19
C ILE A 67 1.31 -4.73 -5.63
N ARG A 68 1.16 -3.84 -6.61
CA ARG A 68 1.22 -4.20 -8.04
C ARG A 68 2.57 -4.79 -8.44
N ARG A 69 3.68 -4.26 -7.93
CA ARG A 69 5.02 -4.80 -8.21
C ARG A 69 5.21 -6.18 -7.60
N TYR A 70 4.87 -6.35 -6.33
CA TYR A 70 5.15 -7.58 -5.59
C TYR A 70 4.18 -8.70 -5.93
N ALA A 71 2.91 -8.38 -6.18
CA ALA A 71 1.92 -9.34 -6.61
C ALA A 71 2.38 -10.06 -7.88
N PHE A 72 2.91 -9.33 -8.87
CA PHE A 72 3.36 -9.88 -10.16
C PHE A 72 4.82 -10.31 -10.21
N ASP A 73 5.57 -10.16 -9.11
CA ASP A 73 6.93 -10.67 -9.03
C ASP A 73 6.90 -12.21 -8.94
N ARG A 74 7.37 -12.86 -10.00
CA ARG A 74 7.39 -14.33 -10.08
C ARG A 74 8.48 -14.96 -9.23
N ALA A 75 9.58 -14.24 -9.00
CA ALA A 75 10.73 -14.70 -8.24
C ALA A 75 10.69 -14.26 -6.77
N GLY A 76 9.81 -13.30 -6.45
CA GLY A 76 9.67 -12.76 -5.10
C GLY A 76 8.99 -13.71 -4.10
N PRO A 77 9.23 -13.50 -2.80
CA PRO A 77 8.56 -14.26 -1.75
C PRO A 77 7.05 -13.97 -1.74
N ARG A 78 6.26 -15.01 -1.43
CA ARG A 78 4.81 -14.94 -1.31
C ARG A 78 4.38 -14.49 0.09
N LEU A 79 3.25 -13.81 0.17
CA LEU A 79 2.70 -13.40 1.46
C LEU A 79 2.31 -14.61 2.30
N LEU A 80 2.67 -14.59 3.57
CA LEU A 80 2.07 -15.47 4.56
C LEU A 80 0.58 -15.11 4.74
N PRO A 81 -0.29 -16.07 5.05
CA PRO A 81 -1.73 -15.83 5.21
C PRO A 81 -2.06 -14.71 6.20
N CYS A 82 -1.36 -14.64 7.34
CA CYS A 82 -1.58 -13.60 8.35
C CYS A 82 -1.34 -12.19 7.80
N HIS A 83 -0.24 -11.96 7.10
CA HIS A 83 0.07 -10.64 6.53
C HIS A 83 -0.83 -10.31 5.34
N ARG A 84 -1.21 -11.30 4.53
CA ARG A 84 -2.21 -11.10 3.47
C ARG A 84 -3.52 -10.55 4.05
N ASP A 85 -4.03 -11.19 5.10
CA ASP A 85 -5.30 -10.81 5.71
C ASP A 85 -5.20 -9.44 6.39
N GLU A 86 -4.06 -9.13 7.03
CA GLU A 86 -3.76 -7.82 7.60
C GLU A 86 -3.72 -6.71 6.54
N LEU A 87 -3.00 -6.92 5.44
CA LEU A 87 -2.94 -5.98 4.32
C LEU A 87 -4.33 -5.71 3.70
N LEU A 88 -5.19 -6.74 3.60
CA LEU A 88 -6.56 -6.57 3.15
C LEU A 88 -7.37 -5.69 4.11
N VAL A 89 -7.24 -5.90 5.42
CA VAL A 89 -7.90 -5.06 6.43
C VAL A 89 -7.42 -3.61 6.33
N LEU A 90 -6.10 -3.39 6.21
CA LEU A 90 -5.54 -2.04 6.07
C LEU A 90 -6.01 -1.35 4.80
N LEU A 91 -6.06 -2.06 3.65
CA LEU A 91 -6.60 -1.54 2.41
C LEU A 91 -8.07 -1.13 2.55
N MET A 92 -8.88 -1.94 3.24
CA MET A 92 -10.29 -1.60 3.49
C MET A 92 -10.45 -0.41 4.43
N ARG A 93 -9.56 -0.23 5.41
CA ARG A 93 -9.55 0.98 6.25
C ARG A 93 -9.14 2.23 5.47
N ALA A 94 -8.23 2.09 4.50
CA ALA A 94 -7.81 3.20 3.64
C ALA A 94 -8.84 3.56 2.56
N LYS A 95 -9.82 2.69 2.28
CA LYS A 95 -10.83 2.86 1.22
C LYS A 95 -11.51 4.23 1.23
N ASP A 96 -11.99 4.67 2.40
CA ASP A 96 -12.74 5.92 2.49
C ASP A 96 -11.85 7.12 2.17
N ASN A 97 -10.61 7.13 2.68
CA ASN A 97 -9.64 8.18 2.40
C ASN A 97 -9.25 8.21 0.92
N ILE A 98 -9.10 7.03 0.28
CA ILE A 98 -8.86 6.90 -1.16
C ILE A 98 -10.03 7.53 -1.94
N GLY A 99 -11.28 7.17 -1.60
CA GLY A 99 -12.48 7.71 -2.24
C GLY A 99 -12.56 9.23 -2.11
N TRP A 100 -12.40 9.75 -0.89
CA TRP A 100 -12.38 11.19 -0.63
C TRP A 100 -11.34 11.93 -1.48
N SER A 101 -10.14 11.38 -1.61
CA SER A 101 -9.05 12.01 -2.35
C SER A 101 -9.36 12.19 -3.84
N LEU A 102 -10.15 11.29 -4.42
CA LEU A 102 -10.55 11.34 -5.83
C LEU A 102 -11.72 12.30 -6.07
N ILE A 103 -12.68 12.37 -5.14
CA ILE A 103 -13.78 13.34 -5.17
C ILE A 103 -13.22 14.78 -5.23
N TRP A 104 -12.19 15.08 -4.44
CA TRP A 104 -11.54 16.39 -4.39
C TRP A 104 -10.90 16.86 -5.72
N ARG A 105 -10.62 15.93 -6.65
CA ARG A 105 -10.08 16.24 -7.98
C ARG A 105 -11.16 16.43 -9.05
N ASN A 106 -12.45 16.29 -8.73
CA ASN A 106 -13.52 16.31 -9.73
C ASN A 106 -13.28 15.28 -10.85
N VAL A 107 -12.53 14.19 -10.56
CA VAL A 107 -12.61 13.00 -11.39
C VAL A 107 -14.07 12.58 -11.30
N PRO A 108 -14.81 12.42 -12.42
CA PRO A 108 -16.12 11.80 -12.38
C PRO A 108 -15.88 10.36 -11.92
N SER A 109 -15.77 10.15 -10.62
CA SER A 109 -15.72 8.85 -10.02
C SER A 109 -17.14 8.34 -10.15
N ASP A 110 -17.40 7.59 -11.22
CA ASP A 110 -18.35 6.50 -11.07
C ASP A 110 -17.83 5.72 -9.86
N ASP A 111 -18.52 5.81 -8.72
CA ASP A 111 -18.08 5.18 -7.47
C ASP A 111 -17.74 3.69 -7.69
N ARG A 112 -18.39 3.08 -8.69
CA ARG A 112 -18.13 1.71 -9.16
C ARG A 112 -16.74 1.53 -9.75
N ALA A 113 -16.19 2.52 -10.44
CA ALA A 113 -14.85 2.45 -11.02
C ALA A 113 -13.77 2.50 -9.91
N VAL A 114 -13.97 3.33 -8.89
CA VAL A 114 -13.08 3.39 -7.72
C VAL A 114 -13.17 2.09 -6.94
N ASP A 115 -14.38 1.62 -6.63
CA ASP A 115 -14.59 0.35 -5.95
C ASP A 115 -13.95 -0.82 -6.71
N ALA A 116 -14.17 -0.93 -8.02
CA ALA A 116 -13.58 -1.99 -8.82
C ALA A 116 -12.04 -1.91 -8.87
N ALA A 117 -11.46 -0.72 -8.77
CA ALA A 117 -10.00 -0.58 -8.71
C ALA A 117 -9.44 -0.93 -7.33
N ILE A 118 -10.17 -0.67 -6.25
CA ILE A 118 -9.84 -1.12 -4.90
C ILE A 118 -9.97 -2.66 -4.82
N GLU A 119 -11.01 -3.24 -5.41
CA GLU A 119 -11.17 -4.69 -5.53
C GLU A 119 -10.02 -5.31 -6.34
N ALA A 120 -9.57 -4.66 -7.41
CA ALA A 120 -8.41 -5.10 -8.16
C ALA A 120 -7.12 -5.08 -7.31
N ALA A 121 -6.94 -4.08 -6.45
CA ALA A 121 -5.82 -4.04 -5.51
C ALA A 121 -5.92 -5.16 -4.45
N ALA A 122 -7.12 -5.42 -3.92
CA ALA A 122 -7.37 -6.53 -3.00
C ALA A 122 -7.08 -7.89 -3.67
N ALA A 123 -7.49 -8.06 -4.92
CA ALA A 123 -7.17 -9.23 -5.72
C ALA A 123 -5.66 -9.41 -5.90
N MET A 124 -4.90 -8.32 -6.11
CA MET A 124 -3.44 -8.39 -6.15
C MET A 124 -2.80 -8.81 -4.83
N ILE A 125 -3.31 -8.33 -3.69
CA ILE A 125 -2.86 -8.80 -2.37
C ILE A 125 -3.11 -10.31 -2.24
N ALA A 126 -4.29 -10.78 -2.66
CA ALA A 126 -4.59 -12.21 -2.67
C ALA A 126 -3.63 -13.00 -3.57
N LEU A 127 -3.40 -12.52 -4.81
CA LEU A 127 -2.46 -13.12 -5.76
C LEU A 127 -1.04 -13.20 -5.19
N TRP A 128 -0.59 -12.16 -4.48
CA TRP A 128 0.74 -12.16 -3.86
C TRP A 128 0.89 -13.27 -2.79
N GLY A 129 -0.19 -13.70 -2.14
CA GLY A 129 -0.17 -14.80 -1.17
C GLY A 129 -0.23 -16.20 -1.78
N GLU A 130 -0.41 -16.34 -3.09
CA GLU A 130 -0.58 -17.65 -3.72
C GLU A 130 0.74 -18.26 -4.20
N VAL A 131 0.85 -19.59 -4.12
CA VAL A 131 2.03 -20.33 -4.56
C VAL A 131 2.20 -20.24 -6.09
N GLU A 132 1.11 -20.36 -6.85
CA GLU A 132 1.09 -20.30 -8.31
C GLU A 132 -0.01 -19.36 -8.87
N PRO A 133 0.10 -18.03 -8.64
CA PRO A 133 -0.99 -17.08 -8.89
C PRO A 133 -1.39 -16.89 -10.37
N TRP A 134 -0.76 -17.58 -11.31
CA TRP A 134 -0.91 -17.31 -12.75
C TRP A 134 -1.24 -18.54 -13.58
N LYS A 135 -1.15 -19.74 -12.98
CA LYS A 135 -1.10 -20.98 -13.74
C LYS A 135 -2.42 -21.30 -14.44
N ASP A 136 -3.53 -20.82 -13.89
CA ASP A 136 -4.88 -21.13 -14.36
C ASP A 136 -5.77 -19.89 -14.59
N ARG A 137 -5.17 -18.70 -14.62
CA ARG A 137 -5.92 -17.44 -14.78
C ARG A 137 -5.85 -16.92 -16.22
N PRO A 138 -6.98 -16.49 -16.81
CA PRO A 138 -7.00 -15.83 -18.11
C PRO A 138 -6.09 -14.59 -18.13
N ALA A 139 -5.32 -14.42 -19.20
CA ALA A 139 -4.35 -13.33 -19.33
C ALA A 139 -5.02 -11.93 -19.38
N ASP A 140 -6.20 -11.86 -19.98
CA ASP A 140 -7.06 -10.68 -20.04
C ASP A 140 -7.56 -10.27 -18.65
N LEU A 141 -7.95 -11.22 -17.80
CA LEU A 141 -8.32 -10.94 -16.41
C LEU A 141 -7.15 -10.35 -15.61
N LEU A 142 -5.96 -10.95 -15.74
CA LEU A 142 -4.75 -10.46 -15.08
C LEU A 142 -4.37 -9.05 -15.57
N ALA A 143 -4.57 -8.78 -16.87
CA ALA A 143 -4.34 -7.47 -17.45
C ALA A 143 -5.35 -6.43 -16.93
N ASP A 144 -6.65 -6.77 -16.86
CA ASP A 144 -7.69 -5.89 -16.34
C ASP A 144 -7.45 -5.51 -14.88
N VAL A 145 -7.15 -6.49 -14.03
CA VAL A 145 -6.77 -6.27 -12.62
C VAL A 145 -5.56 -5.33 -12.54
N ARG A 146 -4.53 -5.57 -13.36
CA ARG A 146 -3.34 -4.72 -13.42
C ARG A 146 -3.66 -3.29 -13.82
N ASP A 147 -4.52 -3.12 -14.81
CA ASP A 147 -4.83 -1.83 -15.40
C ASP A 147 -5.70 -0.98 -14.48
N ARG A 148 -6.67 -1.58 -13.79
CA ARG A 148 -7.48 -0.89 -12.77
C ARG A 148 -6.65 -0.39 -11.59
N ALA A 149 -5.79 -1.24 -11.01
CA ALA A 149 -4.95 -0.81 -9.91
C ALA A 149 -3.93 0.26 -10.33
N ARG A 150 -3.38 0.14 -11.55
CA ARG A 150 -2.48 1.16 -12.13
C ARG A 150 -3.20 2.48 -12.36
N TRP A 151 -4.44 2.46 -12.85
CA TRP A 151 -5.26 3.65 -12.98
C TRP A 151 -5.43 4.33 -11.62
N LEU A 152 -5.88 3.59 -10.59
CA LEU A 152 -6.08 4.12 -9.25
C LEU A 152 -4.80 4.71 -8.64
N GLN A 153 -3.68 3.99 -8.78
CA GLN A 153 -2.35 4.46 -8.36
C GLN A 153 -2.00 5.81 -8.98
N ASN A 154 -2.23 5.97 -10.29
CA ASN A 154 -1.94 7.21 -11.01
C ASN A 154 -2.87 8.35 -10.60
N GLU A 155 -4.17 8.08 -10.43
CA GLU A 155 -5.12 9.10 -9.99
C GLU A 155 -4.81 9.62 -8.59
N LEU A 156 -4.42 8.72 -7.68
CA LEU A 156 -3.97 9.08 -6.33
C LEU A 156 -2.63 9.83 -6.38
N HIS A 157 -1.69 9.41 -7.22
CA HIS A 157 -0.43 10.16 -7.39
C HIS A 157 -0.71 11.61 -7.79
N ASN A 158 -1.54 11.81 -8.82
CA ASN A 158 -1.94 13.13 -9.30
C ASN A 158 -2.70 13.94 -8.24
N ALA A 159 -3.63 13.30 -7.51
CA ALA A 159 -4.33 13.91 -6.37
C ALA A 159 -3.37 14.41 -5.29
N SER A 160 -2.37 13.61 -4.94
CA SER A 160 -1.37 14.00 -3.93
C SER A 160 -0.57 15.24 -4.37
N LEU A 161 -0.19 15.32 -5.65
CA LEU A 161 0.54 16.47 -6.20
C LEU A 161 -0.32 17.74 -6.18
N GLU A 162 -1.57 17.65 -6.63
CA GLU A 162 -2.50 18.78 -6.64
C GLU A 162 -2.80 19.29 -5.22
N LEU A 163 -3.03 18.39 -4.27
CA LEU A 163 -3.25 18.75 -2.87
C LEU A 163 -2.01 19.47 -2.29
N SER A 164 -0.80 18.93 -2.51
CA SER A 164 0.43 19.56 -2.02
C SER A 164 0.65 20.95 -2.64
N ILE A 165 0.33 21.14 -3.92
CA ILE A 165 0.40 22.45 -4.58
C ILE A 165 -0.59 23.43 -3.93
N ARG A 166 -1.84 23.02 -3.73
CA ARG A 166 -2.88 23.86 -3.11
C ARG A 166 -2.51 24.24 -1.68
N GLU A 167 -1.96 23.32 -0.89
CA GLU A 167 -1.48 23.58 0.47
C GLU A 167 -0.35 24.62 0.49
N ARG A 168 0.65 24.47 -0.38
CA ARG A 168 1.75 25.45 -0.51
C ARG A 168 1.23 26.83 -0.94
N GLN A 169 0.25 26.88 -1.85
CA GLN A 169 -0.37 28.13 -2.27
C GLN A 169 -1.14 28.80 -1.11
N ARG A 170 -1.89 28.03 -0.32
CA ARG A 170 -2.59 28.53 0.87
C ARG A 170 -1.60 29.07 1.90
N ALA A 171 -0.54 28.34 2.21
CA ALA A 171 0.49 28.79 3.16
C ALA A 171 1.15 30.12 2.72
N ARG A 172 1.47 30.26 1.43
CA ARG A 172 2.00 31.50 0.86
C ARG A 172 1.00 32.67 0.99
N THR A 173 -0.28 32.41 0.74
CA THR A 173 -1.34 33.41 0.84
C THR A 173 -1.53 33.88 2.28
N ILE A 174 -1.58 32.96 3.24
CA ILE A 174 -1.67 33.27 4.67
C ILE A 174 -0.50 34.14 5.10
N SER A 175 0.74 33.73 4.78
CA SER A 175 1.94 34.50 5.10
C SER A 175 1.97 35.89 4.43
N ALA A 176 1.43 36.03 3.22
CA ALA A 176 1.28 37.35 2.58
C ALA A 176 0.26 38.24 3.31
N VAL A 177 -0.89 37.69 3.69
CA VAL A 177 -1.93 38.41 4.44
C VAL A 177 -1.43 38.84 5.82
N GLU A 178 -0.69 37.97 6.52
CA GLU A 178 -0.08 38.29 7.81
C GLU A 178 0.94 39.42 7.69
N ARG A 179 1.77 39.42 6.64
CA ARG A 179 2.70 40.53 6.36
C ARG A 179 1.98 41.85 6.08
N ILE A 180 0.91 41.82 5.29
CA ILE A 180 0.08 43.01 5.01
C ILE A 180 -0.54 43.54 6.30
N LYS A 181 -1.12 42.67 7.13
CA LYS A 181 -1.68 43.05 8.44
C LYS A 181 -0.63 43.67 9.35
N ALA A 182 0.56 43.07 9.43
CA ALA A 182 1.65 43.59 10.24
C ALA A 182 2.11 44.99 9.78
N HIS A 183 2.17 45.23 8.47
CA HIS A 183 2.51 46.56 7.93
C HIS A 183 1.40 47.59 8.17
N ALA A 184 0.13 47.18 8.01
CA ALA A 184 -1.02 48.06 8.25
C ALA A 184 -1.19 48.45 9.73
N LEU A 185 -0.84 47.55 10.66
CA LEU A 185 -0.94 47.78 12.10
C LEU A 185 0.31 48.43 12.72
N GLY A 186 1.49 48.23 12.13
CA GLY A 186 2.76 48.83 12.58
C GLY A 186 3.01 50.26 12.09
N GLY A 187 2.29 50.72 11.07
CA GLY A 187 2.46 52.05 10.48
C GLY A 187 1.84 53.22 11.26
N ASN A 188 1.06 52.97 12.32
CA ASN A 188 0.33 54.00 13.08
C ASN A 188 1.09 54.55 14.31
N HIS A 189 2.39 54.30 14.45
CA HIS A 189 3.21 54.81 15.57
C HIS A 189 4.33 55.75 15.14
N ALA A 190 4.27 56.29 13.92
CA ALA A 190 5.19 57.32 13.45
C ALA A 190 4.42 58.42 12.70
N ALA A 191 3.61 59.19 13.44
CA ALA A 191 3.10 60.49 13.03
C ALA A 191 2.87 61.36 14.28
#